data_AF-A0A6V7VS44-F1
#
_entry.id   AF-A0A6V7VS44-F1
#
_cell.length_a   1.000
_cell.length_b   1.000
_cell.length_c   1.000
_cell.angle_alpha   90.00
_cell.angle_beta   90.00
_cell.angle_gamma   90.00
#
_symmetry.space_group_name_H-M   'P 1'
#
loop_
_entity.id
_entity.type
_entity.pdbx_description
1 polymer ?
#
loop_
_entity_poly.entity_id
_entity_poly.type
_entity_poly.pdbx_seq_one_letter_code
_entity_poly.pdbx_strand_id
1 'polypeptide(L)'
;MPPKRNRAAVLREWIAKIDGNSVYTTDGRVIFCEPCQQQAPSDQFFQFKQHNQTSKHQKNLQRLRSIKTIVNSFDAKDARCIEESQACFIDSTWRNLAYIQSNVYIIYNLYIQSNVFLSI
;
A
#
# COMPACT_ATOMS: atom_id res chain seq x y z
N MET A 1 -36.12 25.02 -29.64
CA MET A 1 -35.93 24.82 -28.18
C MET A 1 -34.56 24.21 -27.97
N PRO A 2 -33.63 24.84 -27.24
CA PRO A 2 -32.33 24.23 -26.98
C PRO A 2 -32.52 22.92 -26.20
N PRO A 3 -31.74 21.87 -26.49
CA PRO A 3 -31.93 20.57 -25.87
C PRO A 3 -31.75 20.68 -24.35
N LYS A 4 -32.71 20.12 -23.60
CA LYS A 4 -32.68 20.08 -22.14
C LYS A 4 -31.46 19.26 -21.72
N ARG A 5 -30.40 19.92 -21.23
CA ARG A 5 -29.16 19.24 -20.85
C ARG A 5 -29.46 18.21 -19.76
N ASN A 6 -29.03 16.97 -19.99
CA ASN A 6 -29.14 15.88 -19.01
C ASN A 6 -28.33 16.25 -17.75
N ARG A 7 -28.94 16.17 -16.55
CA ARG A 7 -28.29 16.50 -15.27
C ARG A 7 -26.97 15.73 -15.10
N ALA A 8 -26.93 14.46 -15.46
CA ALA A 8 -25.71 13.66 -15.37
C ALA A 8 -24.58 14.22 -16.25
N ALA A 9 -24.91 14.73 -17.45
CA ALA A 9 -23.92 15.37 -18.33
C ALA A 9 -23.40 16.68 -17.73
N VAL A 10 -24.27 17.47 -17.09
CA VAL A 10 -23.89 18.71 -16.40
C VAL A 10 -22.93 18.43 -15.23
N LEU A 11 -23.23 17.43 -14.40
CA LEU A 11 -22.37 17.08 -13.26
C LEU A 11 -20.98 16.60 -13.71
N ARG A 12 -20.91 15.81 -14.79
CA ARG A 12 -19.62 15.41 -15.38
C ARG A 12 -18.84 16.60 -15.93
N GLU A 13 -19.52 17.54 -16.60
CA GLU A 13 -18.91 18.79 -17.07
C GLU A 13 -18.36 19.62 -15.89
N TRP A 14 -19.08 19.66 -14.77
CA TRP A 14 -18.64 20.37 -13.57
C TRP A 14 -17.41 19.74 -12.93
N ILE A 15 -17.37 18.40 -12.83
CA ILE A 15 -16.19 17.67 -12.34
C ILE A 15 -14.99 17.96 -13.25
N ALA A 16 -15.16 17.85 -14.57
CA ALA A 16 -14.11 18.10 -15.55
C ALA A 16 -13.57 19.55 -15.51
N LYS A 17 -14.40 20.53 -15.14
CA LYS A 17 -13.97 21.94 -15.00
C LYS A 17 -13.14 22.22 -13.76
N ILE A 18 -13.33 21.48 -12.67
CA ILE A 18 -12.66 21.74 -11.40
C ILE A 18 -11.36 20.95 -11.29
N ASP A 19 -11.39 19.66 -11.62
CA ASP A 19 -10.22 18.82 -11.47
C ASP A 19 -10.24 17.72 -12.53
N GLY A 20 -9.22 17.73 -13.40
CA GLY A 20 -9.06 16.76 -14.49
C GLY A 20 -8.64 15.37 -14.00
N ASN A 21 -8.30 15.23 -12.71
CA ASN A 21 -7.88 13.98 -12.10
C ASN A 21 -8.84 13.65 -10.95
N SER A 22 -10.00 13.12 -11.32
CA SER A 22 -11.24 13.24 -10.56
C SER A 22 -11.24 12.49 -9.21
N VAL A 23 -10.91 13.20 -8.13
CA VAL A 23 -11.26 12.84 -6.73
C VAL A 23 -12.79 12.90 -6.46
N TYR A 24 -13.57 13.10 -7.52
CA TYR A 24 -15.02 13.20 -7.50
C TYR A 24 -15.62 12.11 -8.39
N THR A 25 -16.65 11.44 -7.87
CA THR A 25 -17.41 10.42 -8.59
C THR A 25 -18.86 10.87 -8.69
N THR A 26 -19.59 10.44 -9.71
CA THR A 26 -21.02 10.77 -9.86
C THR A 26 -21.82 9.57 -10.33
N ASP A 27 -22.99 9.38 -9.74
CA ASP A 27 -24.04 8.43 -10.14
C ASP A 27 -25.04 9.07 -11.14
N GLY A 28 -24.79 10.31 -11.57
CA GLY A 28 -25.67 11.10 -12.42
C GLY A 28 -26.76 11.88 -11.68
N ARG A 29 -26.87 11.73 -10.36
CA ARG A 29 -27.80 12.49 -9.50
C ARG A 29 -27.05 13.43 -8.56
N VAL A 30 -25.97 12.93 -7.95
CA VAL A 30 -25.15 13.61 -6.96
C VAL A 30 -23.67 13.53 -7.31
N ILE A 31 -22.87 14.42 -6.74
CA ILE A 31 -21.41 14.35 -6.79
C ILE A 31 -20.92 13.85 -5.43
N PHE A 32 -20.12 12.79 -5.43
CA PHE A 32 -19.46 12.26 -4.25
C PHE A 32 -18.01 12.76 -4.22
N CYS A 33 -17.57 13.26 -3.07
CA CYS A 33 -16.19 13.67 -2.85
C CYS A 33 -15.45 12.58 -2.08
N GLU A 34 -14.48 11.92 -2.73
CA GLU A 34 -13.68 10.87 -2.11
C GLU A 34 -12.83 11.39 -0.93
N PRO A 35 -12.11 12.53 -1.02
CA PRO A 35 -11.39 13.10 0.13
C PRO A 35 -12.28 13.37 1.34
N CYS A 36 -13.49 13.88 1.11
CA CYS A 36 -14.40 14.26 2.20
C CYS A 36 -15.32 13.11 2.64
N GLN A 37 -15.34 12.00 1.91
CA GLN A 37 -16.23 10.85 2.11
C GLN A 37 -17.70 11.24 2.29
N GLN A 38 -18.16 12.23 1.52
CA GLN A 38 -19.51 12.75 1.63
C GLN A 38 -20.00 13.27 0.27
N GLN A 39 -21.31 13.44 0.17
CA GLN A 39 -21.92 14.14 -0.97
C GLN A 39 -21.43 15.60 -1.01
N ALA A 40 -20.88 16.01 -2.15
CA ALA A 40 -20.57 17.39 -2.44
C ALA A 40 -21.85 18.13 -2.85
N PRO A 41 -22.03 19.40 -2.45
CA PRO A 41 -23.19 20.19 -2.85
C PRO A 41 -23.22 20.34 -4.37
N SER A 42 -24.28 19.85 -4.99
CA SER A 42 -24.42 19.75 -6.46
C SER A 42 -25.69 20.44 -6.99
N ASP A 43 -26.30 21.31 -6.19
CA ASP A 43 -27.47 22.09 -6.61
C ASP A 43 -27.05 23.26 -7.49
N GLN A 44 -25.95 23.92 -7.13
CA GLN A 44 -25.36 25.00 -7.92
C GLN A 44 -23.84 24.85 -8.00
N PHE A 45 -23.26 25.18 -9.17
CA PHE A 45 -21.83 25.03 -9.42
C PHE A 45 -20.96 25.85 -8.46
N PHE A 46 -21.43 27.01 -8.01
CA PHE A 46 -20.68 27.85 -7.08
C PHE A 46 -20.45 27.17 -5.73
N GLN A 47 -21.46 26.43 -5.23
CA GLN A 47 -21.36 25.70 -3.97
C GLN A 47 -20.37 24.54 -4.10
N PHE A 48 -20.42 23.85 -5.24
CA PHE A 48 -19.45 22.81 -5.58
C PHE A 48 -18.01 23.38 -5.66
N LYS A 49 -17.85 24.55 -6.29
CA LYS A 49 -16.57 25.25 -6.36
C LYS A 49 -16.08 25.67 -4.97
N GLN A 50 -16.98 26.17 -4.11
CA GLN A 50 -16.65 26.53 -2.74
C GLN A 50 -16.20 25.30 -1.93
N HIS A 51 -16.88 24.16 -2.08
CA HIS A 51 -16.49 22.90 -1.44
C HIS A 51 -15.01 22.57 -1.73
N ASN A 52 -14.61 22.64 -3.00
CA ASN A 52 -13.25 22.39 -3.45
C ASN A 52 -12.22 23.35 -2.83
N GLN A 53 -12.61 24.59 -2.55
CA GLN A 53 -11.73 25.63 -1.99
C GLN A 53 -11.67 25.61 -0.46
N THR A 54 -12.51 24.83 0.22
CA THR A 54 -12.54 24.83 1.69
C THR A 54 -11.28 24.24 2.30
N SER A 55 -10.83 24.80 3.43
CA SER A 55 -9.67 24.28 4.18
C SER A 55 -9.86 22.84 4.64
N LYS A 56 -11.11 22.43 4.91
CA LYS A 56 -11.45 21.04 5.25
C LYS A 56 -11.14 20.11 4.07
N HIS A 57 -11.62 20.46 2.87
CA HIS A 57 -11.35 19.67 1.66
C HIS A 57 -9.86 19.57 1.39
N GLN A 58 -9.12 20.69 1.45
CA GLN A 58 -7.67 20.71 1.20
C GLN A 58 -6.88 19.81 2.16
N LYS A 59 -7.19 19.86 3.46
CA LYS A 59 -6.57 18.97 4.47
C LYS A 59 -6.83 17.49 4.18
N ASN A 60 -8.07 17.16 3.84
CA ASN A 60 -8.45 15.79 3.54
C ASN A 60 -7.81 15.29 2.24
N LEU A 61 -7.74 16.13 1.22
CA LEU A 61 -7.09 15.84 -0.04
C LEU A 61 -5.59 15.58 0.15
N GLN A 62 -4.92 16.40 0.97
CA GLN A 62 -3.53 16.17 1.34
C GLN A 62 -3.35 14.83 2.05
N ARG A 63 -4.18 14.53 3.06
CA ARG A 63 -4.15 13.26 3.78
C ARG A 63 -4.31 12.07 2.83
N LEU A 64 -5.28 12.13 1.92
CA LEU A 64 -5.53 11.07 0.94
C LEU A 64 -4.30 10.85 0.02
N ARG A 65 -3.69 11.94 -0.46
CA ARG A 65 -2.48 11.88 -1.29
C ARG A 65 -1.32 11.24 -0.52
N SER A 66 -1.08 11.64 0.74
CA SER A 66 -0.05 11.05 1.57
C SER A 66 -0.25 9.55 1.77
N ILE A 67 -1.47 9.11 2.07
CA ILE A 67 -1.79 7.68 2.21
C ILE A 67 -1.54 6.95 0.90
N LYS A 68 -1.97 7.49 -0.23
CA LYS A 68 -1.76 6.88 -1.55
C LYS A 68 -0.28 6.73 -1.88
N THR A 69 0.55 7.73 -1.55
CA THR A 69 2.01 7.64 -1.71
C THR A 69 2.60 6.55 -0.83
N ILE A 70 2.20 6.47 0.44
CA ILE A 70 2.68 5.41 1.35
C ILE A 70 2.27 4.03 0.83
N VAL A 71 1.01 3.86 0.43
CA VAL A 71 0.51 2.59 -0.09
C VAL A 71 1.29 2.17 -1.35
N ASN A 72 1.54 3.12 -2.25
CA ASN A 72 2.32 2.86 -3.47
C ASN A 72 3.82 2.65 -3.22
N SER A 73 4.32 2.99 -2.03
CA SER A 73 5.72 2.76 -1.65
C SER A 73 6.00 1.36 -1.12
N PHE A 74 4.95 0.61 -0.76
CA PHE A 74 5.11 -0.79 -0.36
C PHE A 74 5.46 -1.64 -1.58
N ASP A 75 6.53 -2.44 -1.48
CA ASP A 75 6.89 -3.40 -2.52
C ASP A 75 5.89 -4.56 -2.48
N ALA A 76 5.26 -4.86 -3.61
CA ALA A 76 4.37 -6.01 -3.75
C ALA A 76 5.07 -7.34 -3.42
N LYS A 77 6.41 -7.38 -3.45
CA LYS A 77 7.23 -8.55 -3.17
C LYS A 77 7.66 -8.68 -1.71
N ASP A 78 7.48 -7.67 -0.86
CA ASP A 78 7.86 -7.77 0.57
C ASP A 78 7.07 -8.89 1.28
N ALA A 79 5.81 -9.09 0.90
CA ALA A 79 5.00 -10.20 1.40
C ALA A 79 5.57 -11.57 0.98
N ARG A 80 6.14 -11.68 -0.23
CA ARG A 80 6.72 -12.92 -0.76
C ARG A 80 8.05 -13.25 -0.09
N CYS A 81 8.87 -12.25 0.22
CA CYS A 81 10.12 -12.45 0.97
C CYS A 81 9.87 -13.04 2.37
N ILE A 82 8.75 -12.67 3.02
CA ILE A 82 8.34 -13.25 4.31
C ILE A 82 7.96 -14.72 4.15
N GLU A 83 7.16 -15.06 3.13
CA GLU A 83 6.75 -16.44 2.83
C GLU A 83 7.94 -17.33 2.45
N GLU A 84 8.83 -16.85 1.58
CA GLU A 84 10.07 -17.55 1.19
C GLU A 84 10.99 -17.76 2.40
N SER A 85 11.09 -16.77 3.29
CA SER A 85 11.88 -16.91 4.53
C SER A 85 11.27 -17.95 5.48
N GLN A 86 9.94 -17.97 5.64
CA GLN A 86 9.26 -19.00 6.45
C GLN A 86 9.45 -20.40 5.88
N ALA A 87 9.37 -20.56 4.56
CA ALA A 87 9.63 -21.83 3.88
C ALA A 87 11.06 -22.31 4.14
N CYS A 88 12.05 -21.41 4.09
CA CYS A 88 13.42 -21.72 4.48
C CYS A 88 13.49 -22.23 5.91
N PHE A 89 12.83 -21.62 6.90
CA PHE A 89 12.91 -22.07 8.30
C PHE A 89 12.16 -23.39 8.61
N ILE A 90 11.14 -23.74 7.81
CA ILE A 90 10.35 -24.97 7.99
C ILE A 90 11.01 -26.16 7.29
N ASP A 91 11.82 -25.91 6.25
CA ASP A 91 12.51 -26.97 5.53
C ASP A 91 13.49 -27.73 6.44
N SER A 92 13.37 -29.05 6.40
CA SER A 92 14.13 -30.01 7.20
C SER A 92 15.65 -29.96 6.96
N THR A 93 16.08 -29.26 5.92
CA THR A 93 17.49 -28.97 5.61
C THR A 93 18.20 -28.22 6.75
N TRP A 94 17.50 -27.37 7.53
CA TRP A 94 18.09 -26.72 8.71
C TRP A 94 18.41 -27.68 9.85
N ARG A 95 17.65 -28.78 10.01
CA ARG A 95 17.99 -29.82 11.00
C ARG A 95 19.33 -30.48 10.65
N ASN A 96 19.59 -30.68 9.36
CA ASN A 96 20.86 -31.23 8.90
C ASN A 96 22.01 -30.24 9.06
N LEU A 97 21.79 -28.93 8.85
CA LEU A 97 22.81 -27.91 9.09
C LEU A 97 23.17 -27.75 10.58
N ALA A 98 22.19 -27.79 11.49
CA ALA A 98 22.45 -27.80 12.92
C ALA A 98 23.20 -29.07 13.37
N TYR A 99 22.85 -30.22 12.80
CA TYR A 99 23.56 -31.48 13.02
C TYR A 99 25.01 -31.42 12.51
N ILE A 100 25.25 -30.85 11.33
CA ILE A 100 26.60 -30.67 10.78
C ILE A 100 27.40 -29.69 11.64
N GLN A 101 26.84 -28.54 12.05
CA GLN A 101 27.54 -27.59 12.93
C GLN A 101 27.88 -28.20 14.30
N SER A 102 26.98 -28.99 14.88
CA SER A 102 27.22 -29.67 16.16
C SER A 102 28.33 -30.72 16.04
N ASN A 103 28.37 -31.46 14.92
CA ASN A 103 29.37 -32.50 14.70
C ASN A 103 30.74 -31.96 14.26
N VAL A 104 30.82 -30.81 13.59
CA VAL A 104 32.11 -30.17 13.26
C VAL A 104 32.87 -29.81 14.53
N TYR A 105 32.18 -29.34 15.58
CA TYR A 105 32.79 -29.05 16.88
C TYR A 105 33.29 -30.32 17.59
N ILE A 106 32.54 -31.42 17.51
CA ILE A 106 32.92 -32.71 18.10
C ILE A 106 34.13 -33.31 17.37
N ILE A 107 34.14 -33.28 16.03
CA ILE A 107 35.25 -33.80 15.21
C ILE A 107 36.53 -32.99 15.46
N TYR A 108 36.44 -31.66 15.54
CA TYR A 108 37.61 -30.81 15.88
C TYR A 108 38.18 -31.13 17.27
N ASN A 109 37.34 -31.37 18.27
CA ASN A 109 37.81 -31.71 19.62
C ASN A 109 38.43 -33.12 19.70
N LEU A 110 37.87 -34.12 18.99
CA LEU A 110 38.45 -35.46 18.92
C LEU A 110 39.80 -35.49 18.18
N TYR A 111 39.95 -34.66 17.14
CA TYR A 111 41.21 -34.54 16.40
C TYR A 111 42.32 -33.88 17.23
N ILE A 112 41.98 -32.91 18.09
CA ILE A 112 42.94 -32.28 19.00
C ILE A 112 43.35 -33.25 20.12
N GLN A 113 42.42 -34.02 20.71
CA GLN A 113 42.79 -34.99 21.75
C GLN A 113 43.65 -36.15 21.24
N SER A 114 43.46 -36.56 19.98
CA SER A 114 44.24 -37.65 19.37
C SER A 114 45.68 -37.23 19.02
N ASN A 115 45.94 -35.95 18.76
CA ASN A 115 47.27 -35.43 18.44
C ASN A 115 48.09 -35.00 19.67
N VAL A 116 47.47 -34.80 20.83
CA VAL A 116 48.18 -34.53 22.09
C VAL A 116 48.79 -35.80 22.70
N PHE A 117 48.24 -36.99 22.40
CA PHE A 117 48.72 -38.27 22.94
C PHE A 117 49.94 -38.88 22.21
N LEU A 118 50.40 -38.27 21.11
CA LEU A 118 51.55 -38.73 20.31
C LEU A 118 52.82 -37.89 20.53
N SER A 119 52.84 -36.96 21.50
CA SER A 119 53.99 -36.07 21.80
C SER A 119 54.49 -36.15 23.25
N ILE A 120 54.26 -37.28 23.94
CA ILE A 120 54.92 -37.64 25.22
C ILE A 120 55.56 -39.01 25.02
#